data_AF-A0A7V1P288-F1
#
_entry.id   AF-A0A7V1P288-F1
#
_cell.length_a   1.000
_cell.length_b   1.000
_cell.length_c   1.000
_cell.angle_alpha   90.00
_cell.angle_beta   90.00
_cell.angle_gamma   90.00
#
_symmetry.space_group_name_H-M   'P 1'
#
loop_
_entity.id
_entity.type
_entity.pdbx_description
1 polymer ?
#
loop_
_entity_poly.entity_id
_entity_poly.type
_entity_poly.pdbx_seq_one_letter_code
_entity_poly.pdbx_strand_id
1 'polypeptide(L)' 'MNKEQQLTIILWLKRVAAIITITVWGYVMFIFLKDSAPFAELAPYCMGSTMLIFGVLTGIFKGLEYWEQQIK' A
#
# COMPACT_ATOMS: atom_id res chain seq x y z
N MET A 1 15.60 10.51 -20.44
CA MET A 1 14.45 11.03 -19.68
C MET A 1 14.97 12.12 -18.78
N ASN A 2 14.37 13.31 -18.81
CA ASN A 2 14.89 14.46 -18.06
C ASN A 2 14.71 14.24 -16.56
N LYS A 3 15.60 14.76 -15.69
CA LYS A 3 15.53 14.54 -14.23
C LYS A 3 14.15 14.89 -13.64
N GLU A 4 13.58 16.01 -14.09
CA GLU A 4 12.23 16.45 -13.70
C GLU A 4 11.13 15.48 -14.12
N GLN A 5 11.25 14.86 -15.31
CA GLN A 5 10.33 13.83 -15.76
C GLN A 5 10.42 12.58 -14.87
N GLN A 6 11.63 12.18 -14.45
CA GLN A 6 11.80 11.03 -13.56
C GLN A 6 11.15 11.27 -12.19
N LEU A 7 11.37 12.46 -11.60
CA LEU A 7 10.75 12.86 -10.34
C LEU A 7 9.22 12.89 -10.43
N THR A 8 8.69 13.38 -11.55
CA THR A 8 7.24 13.39 -11.81
C THR A 8 6.67 11.98 -11.89
N ILE A 9 7.36 11.06 -12.56
CA ILE A 9 6.96 9.64 -12.66
C ILE A 9 7.00 8.97 -11.28
N ILE A 10 8.03 9.20 -10.47
CA ILE A 10 8.12 8.65 -9.10
C ILE A 10 6.95 9.13 -8.25
N LEU A 11 6.58 10.41 -8.36
CA LEU A 11 5.45 10.99 -7.63
C LEU A 11 4.11 10.35 -8.06
N TRP A 12 3.92 10.14 -9.35
CA TRP A 12 2.76 9.41 -9.87
C TRP A 12 2.74 7.94 -9.42
N LEU A 13 3.89 7.26 -9.40
CA LEU A 13 4.01 5.89 -8.89
C LEU A 13 3.61 5.80 -7.41
N LYS A 14 4.05 6.74 -6.56
CA LYS A 14 3.62 6.80 -5.15
C LYS A 14 2.10 6.94 -5.03
N ARG A 15 1.48 7.81 -5.84
CA ARG A 15 0.01 8.00 -5.85
C ARG A 15 -0.74 6.75 -6.30
N VAL A 16 -0.30 6.13 -7.39
CA VAL A 16 -0.91 4.90 -7.91
C VAL A 16 -0.78 3.77 -6.90
N ALA A 17 0.40 3.59 -6.30
CA ALA A 17 0.62 2.60 -5.25
C ALA A 17 -0.33 2.82 -4.06
N ALA A 18 -0.49 4.06 -3.59
CA ALA A 18 -1.42 4.37 -2.50
C ALA A 18 -2.89 4.04 -2.86
N ILE A 19 -3.35 4.39 -4.06
CA ILE A 19 -4.71 4.09 -4.53
C ILE A 19 -4.94 2.58 -4.57
N ILE A 20 -3.99 1.83 -5.13
CA ILE A 20 -4.07 0.36 -5.21
C ILE A 20 -4.13 -0.23 -3.81
N THR A 21 -3.25 0.21 -2.89
CA THR A 21 -3.25 -0.28 -1.52
C THR A 21 -4.58 -0.04 -0.81
N ILE A 22 -5.16 1.15 -0.92
CA ILE A 22 -6.47 1.45 -0.31
C ILE A 22 -7.57 0.58 -0.93
N THR A 23 -7.53 0.37 -2.24
CA THR A 23 -8.52 -0.45 -2.96
C THR A 23 -8.43 -1.92 -2.52
N VAL A 24 -7.22 -2.47 -2.45
CA VAL A 24 -6.98 -3.85 -1.98
C VAL A 24 -7.40 -4.01 -0.51
N TRP A 25 -7.03 -3.05 0.35
CA TRP A 25 -7.43 -3.07 1.75
C TRP A 25 -8.95 -3.01 1.91
N GLY A 26 -9.63 -2.12 1.17
CA GLY A 26 -11.09 -2.03 1.18
C GLY A 26 -11.78 -3.33 0.72
N TYR A 27 -11.24 -3.99 -0.31
CA TYR A 27 -11.74 -5.29 -0.75
C TYR A 27 -11.58 -6.39 0.31
N VAL A 28 -10.42 -6.44 0.97
CA VAL A 28 -10.16 -7.37 2.07
C VAL A 28 -11.11 -7.11 3.26
N MET A 29 -11.32 -5.85 3.63
CA MET A 29 -12.29 -5.49 4.66
C MET A 29 -13.72 -5.90 4.29
N PHE A 30 -14.12 -5.74 3.04
CA PHE A 30 -15.43 -6.19 2.56
C PHE A 30 -15.63 -7.70 2.70
N ILE A 31 -14.58 -8.51 2.49
CA ILE A 31 -14.64 -9.96 2.72
C ILE A 31 -14.86 -10.25 4.21
N PHE A 32 -14.09 -9.61 5.09
CA PHE A 32 -14.22 -9.82 6.54
C PHE A 32 -15.58 -9.37 7.08
N LEU A 33 -16.16 -8.29 6.56
CA LEU A 33 -17.49 -7.81 6.97
C LEU A 33 -18.63 -8.75 6.58
N LYS A 34 -18.42 -9.61 5.57
CA LYS A 34 -19.40 -10.62 5.14
C LYS A 34 -19.22 -11.96 5.85
N ASP A 35 -18.12 -12.13 6.57
CA ASP A 35 -17.85 -13.36 7.32
C ASP A 35 -18.73 -13.44 8.57
N SER A 36 -19.32 -14.61 8.82
CA SER A 36 -20.16 -14.87 9.99
C SER A 36 -19.37 -15.34 11.21
N ALA A 37 -18.05 -15.51 11.08
CA ALA A 37 -17.19 -15.92 12.18
C ALA A 37 -17.17 -14.91 13.34
N PRO A 38 -16.91 -15.36 14.58
CA PRO A 38 -16.84 -14.47 15.74
C PRO A 38 -15.67 -13.48 15.61
N PHE A 39 -15.90 -12.23 16.04
CA PHE A 39 -14.93 -11.15 15.92
C PHE A 39 -13.56 -11.48 16.56
N ALA A 40 -13.53 -12.24 17.64
CA ALA A 40 -12.29 -12.65 18.31
C ALA A 40 -11.37 -13.50 17.40
N GLU A 41 -11.95 -14.29 16.49
CA GLU A 41 -11.20 -15.09 15.53
C GLU A 41 -10.78 -14.25 14.31
N LEU A 42 -11.63 -13.32 13.87
CA LEU A 42 -11.38 -12.46 12.70
C LEU A 42 -10.39 -11.31 12.98
N ALA A 43 -10.38 -10.78 14.21
CA ALA A 43 -9.55 -9.64 14.61
C ALA A 43 -8.05 -9.81 14.28
N PRO A 44 -7.38 -10.92 14.63
CA PRO A 44 -5.97 -11.10 14.28
C PRO A 44 -5.73 -11.15 12.77
N TYR A 45 -6.63 -11.72 11.97
CA TYR A 45 -6.50 -11.74 10.52
C TYR A 45 -6.73 -10.35 9.90
N CYS A 46 -7.69 -9.59 10.41
CA CYS A 46 -7.94 -8.21 10.01
C CYS A 46 -6.72 -7.31 10.32
N MET A 47 -6.15 -7.42 11.51
CA MET A 47 -4.96 -6.65 11.90
C MET A 47 -3.73 -7.09 11.09
N GLY A 48 -3.50 -8.40 10.97
CA GLY A 48 -2.36 -8.95 10.24
C GLY A 48 -2.39 -8.61 8.75
N SER A 49 -3.54 -8.74 8.10
CA SER A 49 -3.70 -8.36 6.68
C SER A 49 -3.49 -6.86 6.48
N THR A 50 -4.03 -6.01 7.36
CA THR A 50 -3.81 -4.56 7.31
C THR A 50 -2.33 -4.22 7.45
N MET A 51 -1.64 -4.79 8.44
CA MET A 51 -0.21 -4.58 8.63
C MET A 51 0.61 -5.02 7.41
N LEU A 52 0.28 -6.15 6.80
CA LEU A 52 0.98 -6.64 5.61
C LEU A 52 0.74 -5.71 4.42
N ILE A 53 -0.50 -5.32 4.15
CA ILE A 53 -0.88 -4.46 3.03
C ILE A 53 -0.17 -3.09 3.13
N PHE A 54 -0.21 -2.46 4.30
CA PHE A 54 0.46 -1.17 4.52
C PHE A 54 1.98 -1.32 4.67
N GLY A 55 2.46 -2.46 5.15
CA GLY A 55 3.89 -2.78 5.19
C GLY A 55 4.51 -2.86 3.79
N VAL A 56 3.81 -3.51 2.84
CA VAL A 56 4.21 -3.54 1.43
C VAL A 56 4.20 -2.13 0.83
N LEU A 57 3.15 -1.33 1.09
CA LEU A 57 3.10 0.07 0.64
C LEU A 57 4.30 0.87 1.17
N THR A 58 4.63 0.71 2.45
CA THR A 58 5.79 1.37 3.09
C THR A 58 7.10 0.96 2.43
N GLY A 59 7.27 -0.33 2.11
CA GLY A 59 8.43 -0.83 1.38
C GLY A 59 8.57 -0.21 -0.01
N ILE A 60 7.45 -0.13 -0.75
CA ILE A 60 7.40 0.52 -2.07
C ILE A 60 7.77 2.00 -1.95
N PHE A 61 7.21 2.72 -0.98
CA PHE A 61 7.49 4.14 -0.78
C PHE A 61 8.95 4.40 -0.45
N LYS A 62 9.53 3.64 0.49
CA LYS A 62 10.95 3.74 0.83
C LYS A 62 11.86 3.40 -0.35
N GLY A 63 11.51 2.40 -1.15
CA GLY A 63 12.25 2.06 -2.38
C GLY A 63 12.22 3.19 -3.40
N LEU A 64 11.06 3.83 -3.59
CA LEU A 64 10.90 4.98 -4.47
C LEU A 64 11.62 6.22 -3.94
N GLU A 65 11.66 6.44 -2.63
CA GLU A 65 12.43 7.51 -1.99
C GLU A 65 13.93 7.31 -2.13
N TYR A 66 14.42 6.09 -1.93
CA TYR A 66 15.82 5.76 -2.18
C TYR A 66 16.20 6.06 -3.63
N TRP A 67 15.35 5.70 -4.59
CA TRP A 67 15.59 6.00 -6.00
C TRP A 67 15.53 7.50 -6.30
N GLU A 68 14.63 8.24 -5.65
CA GLU A 68 14.55 9.71 -5.74
C GLU A 68 15.85 10.38 -5.29
N GLN A 69 16.47 9.87 -4.20
CA GLN A 69 17.75 10.37 -3.69
C GLN A 69 18.92 10.14 -4.65
N GLN A 70 18.88 9.09 -5.47
CA GLN A 70 19.94 8.82 -6.46
C GLN A 70 19.85 9.73 -7.70
N ILE A 71 18.67 10.32 -7.95
CA ILE A 71 18.41 11.18 -9.13
C ILE A 71 18.73 12.65 -8.83
N LYS A 72 18.48 13.09 -7.58
CA LYS A 72 18.83 14.42 -7.08
C LYS A 72 20.34 14.60 -7.07
#